data_AF-A0A972ZCD7-F1
#
_entry.id   AF-A0A972ZCD7-F1
#
_cell.length_a   1.000
_cell.length_b   1.000
_cell.length_c   1.000
_cell.angle_alpha   90.00
_cell.angle_beta   90.00
_cell.angle_gamma   90.00
#
_symmetry.space_group_name_H-M   'P 1'
#
loop_
_entity.id
_entity.type
_entity.pdbx_description
1 polymer ?
#
loop_
_entity_poly.entity_id
_entity_poly.type
_entity_poly.pdbx_seq_one_letter_code
_entity_poly.pdbx_strand_id
1 'polypeptide(L)'
;MGKLVRVLVVLCLLLSIGALVLGMMLFGKRELLKGRAQKLETAIIQLGTVIEAEAPTAGGAAQNPERDLSPATLEYIDQQDYSSFWTTYSNAYESIDAATLNLAKRDIELMTYYKRNNDGEILKDARGLPVTSGEGTMQGVLDDLQGRAEAQYNLLNDTRQQLATTRSELVTTIQDLNQTKSGYRLALQKVLTLEANVSSLTADLRQARDQISGLNEEKRALQDRVAEERSQVRFLEEQKDELEGTLVLRDEEIARLRGKKLGGPTTQVNPTGNDDALITNPGDKGTIVAINPTWNFVVLSLSEAALVEFSPRDPDAPQPAVELMVRRRNINGKDTFVTKIRIQKIRQDKKLAIASILTDWQQMDVQEGDIVFK
;
A
#
# COMPACT_ATOMS: atom_id res chain seq x y z
N MET A 1 123.11 4.77 24.08
CA MET A 1 122.30 3.58 23.71
C MET A 1 121.20 3.25 24.74
N GLY A 2 121.51 2.98 26.02
CA GLY A 2 120.49 2.53 27.00
C GLY A 2 119.33 3.48 27.31
N LYS A 3 119.52 4.82 27.24
CA LYS A 3 118.43 5.79 27.46
C LYS A 3 117.39 5.79 26.33
N LEU A 4 117.84 5.63 25.08
CA LEU A 4 116.98 5.63 23.89
C LEU A 4 116.13 4.34 23.84
N VAL A 5 116.72 3.20 24.21
CA VAL A 5 115.99 1.94 24.39
C VAL A 5 114.91 2.06 25.45
N ARG A 6 115.17 2.70 26.60
CA ARG A 6 114.15 2.90 27.64
C ARG A 6 112.97 3.75 27.16
N VAL A 7 113.22 4.83 26.41
CA VAL A 7 112.16 5.67 25.84
C VAL A 7 111.32 4.88 24.84
N LEU A 8 111.96 4.06 23.99
CA LEU A 8 111.27 3.22 23.02
C LEU A 8 110.42 2.13 23.69
N VAL A 9 110.91 1.52 24.77
CA VAL A 9 110.14 0.55 25.57
C VAL A 9 108.89 1.18 26.18
N VAL A 10 109.01 2.39 26.74
CA VAL A 10 107.84 3.11 27.31
C VAL A 10 106.83 3.47 26.21
N LEU A 11 107.30 3.90 25.03
CA LEU A 11 106.42 4.20 23.89
C LEU A 11 105.71 2.95 23.36
N CYS A 12 106.41 1.82 23.22
CA CYS A 12 105.81 0.54 22.87
C CYS A 12 104.77 0.08 23.90
N LEU A 13 105.02 0.30 25.20
CA LEU A 13 104.06 -0.02 26.25
C LEU A 13 102.80 0.84 26.15
N LEU A 14 102.94 2.16 25.93
CA LEU A 14 101.79 3.04 25.72
C LEU A 14 100.99 2.68 24.46
N LEU A 15 101.65 2.33 23.35
CA LEU A 15 100.97 1.83 22.15
C LEU A 15 100.25 0.50 22.38
N SER A 16 100.84 -0.41 23.16
CA SER A 16 100.22 -1.69 23.51
C SER A 16 98.97 -1.50 24.37
N ILE A 17 99.01 -0.58 25.34
CA ILE A 17 97.84 -0.20 26.14
C ILE A 17 96.77 0.42 25.25
N GLY A 18 97.14 1.35 24.35
CA GLY A 18 96.22 1.96 23.39
C GLY A 18 95.55 0.92 22.48
N ALA A 19 96.31 -0.04 21.96
CA ALA A 19 95.80 -1.13 21.14
C ALA A 19 94.82 -2.03 21.93
N LEU A 20 95.12 -2.32 23.20
CA LEU A 20 94.24 -3.10 24.09
C LEU A 20 92.92 -2.39 24.37
N VAL A 21 92.95 -1.08 24.63
CA VAL A 21 91.72 -0.26 24.82
C VAL A 21 90.87 -0.23 23.55
N LEU A 22 91.50 0.00 22.39
CA LEU A 22 90.80 -0.07 21.09
C LEU A 22 90.22 -1.46 20.84
N GLY A 23 90.94 -2.52 21.21
CA GLY A 23 90.47 -3.90 21.14
C GLY A 23 89.20 -4.12 21.98
N MET A 24 89.18 -3.64 23.23
CA MET A 24 87.99 -3.71 24.08
C MET A 24 86.81 -2.93 23.50
N MET A 25 87.04 -1.73 22.96
CA MET A 25 85.98 -0.94 22.32
C MET A 25 85.42 -1.61 21.06
N LEU A 26 86.29 -2.19 20.23
CA LEU A 26 85.88 -2.93 19.04
C LEU A 26 85.10 -4.20 19.40
N PHE A 27 85.51 -4.90 20.47
CA PHE A 27 84.79 -6.07 20.97
C PHE A 27 83.38 -5.72 21.43
N GLY A 28 83.23 -4.65 22.22
CA GLY A 28 81.91 -4.16 22.64
C GLY A 28 81.00 -3.78 21.47
N LYS A 29 81.55 -3.11 20.45
CA LYS A 29 80.79 -2.78 19.22
C LYS A 29 80.41 -4.03 18.43
N ARG A 30 81.30 -5.01 18.31
CA ARG A 30 81.03 -6.28 17.62
C ARG A 30 79.92 -7.07 18.30
N GLU A 31 79.95 -7.17 19.63
CA GLU A 31 78.94 -7.91 20.38
C GLU A 31 77.57 -7.22 20.32
N LEU A 32 77.56 -5.88 20.38
CA LEU A 32 76.34 -5.10 20.19
C LEU A 32 75.74 -5.28 18.79
N LEU A 33 76.56 -5.28 17.74
CA LEU A 33 76.10 -5.52 16.37
C LEU A 33 75.56 -6.94 16.20
N LYS A 34 76.24 -7.94 16.76
CA LYS A 34 75.79 -9.34 16.75
C LYS A 34 74.46 -9.50 17.47
N GLY A 35 74.32 -8.92 18.67
CA GLY A 35 73.08 -8.97 19.43
C GLY A 35 71.90 -8.27 18.74
N ARG A 36 72.16 -7.15 18.02
CA ARG A 36 71.13 -6.49 17.19
C ARG A 36 70.72 -7.34 16.00
N ALA A 37 71.68 -7.95 15.30
CA ALA A 37 71.41 -8.82 14.16
C ALA A 37 70.58 -10.04 14.58
N GLN A 38 70.95 -10.73 15.66
CA GLN A 38 70.20 -11.88 16.17
C GLN A 38 68.77 -11.52 16.60
N LYS A 39 68.57 -10.36 17.24
CA LYS A 39 67.22 -9.89 17.58
C LYS A 39 66.38 -9.58 16.35
N LEU A 40 66.99 -8.95 15.34
CA LEU A 40 66.34 -8.63 14.08
C LEU A 40 65.94 -9.93 13.34
N GLU A 41 66.85 -10.88 13.24
CA GLU A 41 66.62 -12.21 12.67
C GLU A 41 65.49 -12.95 13.38
N THR A 42 65.52 -13.02 14.71
CA THR A 42 64.46 -13.66 15.51
C THR A 42 63.10 -12.99 15.27
N ALA A 43 63.06 -11.66 15.23
CA ALA A 43 61.84 -10.91 14.97
C ALA A 43 61.30 -11.13 13.55
N ILE A 44 62.19 -11.21 12.55
CA ILE A 44 61.83 -11.52 11.17
C ILE A 44 61.28 -12.94 11.08
N ILE A 45 61.92 -13.93 11.72
CA ILE A 45 61.42 -15.32 11.76
C ILE A 45 60.02 -15.37 12.37
N GLN A 46 59.79 -14.64 13.46
CA GLN A 46 58.46 -14.53 14.08
C GLN A 46 57.43 -13.89 13.13
N LEU A 47 57.80 -12.82 12.43
CA LEU A 47 56.93 -12.18 11.42
C LEU A 47 56.53 -13.16 10.31
N GLY A 48 57.45 -14.02 9.86
CA GLY A 48 57.16 -15.05 8.86
C GLY A 48 55.99 -15.97 9.26
N THR A 49 55.81 -16.25 10.55
CA THR A 49 54.71 -17.11 11.04
C THR A 49 53.32 -16.48 10.94
N VAL A 50 53.23 -15.19 10.62
CA VAL A 50 51.96 -14.45 10.49
C VAL A 50 51.67 -14.09 9.03
N ILE A 51 52.71 -13.99 8.20
CA ILE A 51 52.59 -13.65 6.78
C ILE A 51 52.35 -14.92 5.97
N GLU A 52 51.35 -14.86 5.09
CA GLU A 52 50.97 -15.98 4.21
C GLU A 52 52.08 -16.27 3.17
N ALA A 53 52.34 -17.57 2.98
CA ALA A 53 53.37 -18.08 2.09
C ALA A 53 52.96 -18.07 0.62
N GLU A 54 51.69 -17.85 0.31
CA GLU A 54 51.14 -17.72 -1.05
C GLU A 54 49.86 -16.89 -0.96
N ALA A 55 49.58 -16.10 -1.99
CA ALA A 55 48.27 -15.47 -2.10
C ALA A 55 47.20 -16.57 -2.27
N PRO A 56 45.99 -16.39 -1.71
CA PRO A 56 44.92 -17.35 -1.90
C PRO A 56 44.65 -17.54 -3.39
N THR A 57 44.47 -18.79 -3.79
CA THR A 57 44.17 -19.11 -5.19
C THR A 57 42.87 -18.42 -5.58
N ALA A 58 42.87 -17.77 -6.74
CA ALA A 58 41.65 -17.24 -7.34
C ALA A 58 40.75 -18.44 -7.69
N GLY A 59 39.93 -18.85 -6.73
CA GLY A 59 38.81 -19.73 -7.01
C GLY A 59 37.99 -19.10 -8.12
N GLY A 60 37.52 -19.92 -9.08
CA GLY A 60 36.65 -19.45 -10.15
C GLY A 60 35.45 -18.67 -9.61
N ALA A 61 34.74 -17.95 -10.48
CA ALA A 61 33.61 -17.11 -10.09
C ALA A 61 32.66 -17.84 -9.11
N ALA A 62 32.21 -17.12 -8.09
CA ALA A 62 31.29 -17.65 -7.08
C ALA A 62 30.04 -18.23 -7.75
N GLN A 63 29.78 -19.53 -7.54
CA GLN A 63 28.55 -20.19 -8.01
C GLN A 63 27.42 -19.99 -6.99
N ASN A 64 27.13 -18.74 -6.67
CA ASN A 64 26.07 -18.39 -5.74
C ASN A 64 24.84 -17.91 -6.50
N PRO A 65 23.62 -18.14 -5.97
CA PRO A 65 22.40 -17.69 -6.62
C PRO A 65 22.37 -16.15 -6.71
N GLU A 66 22.04 -15.65 -7.90
CA GLU A 66 21.86 -14.22 -8.12
C GLU A 66 20.55 -13.73 -7.49
N ARG A 67 20.57 -12.50 -6.96
CA ARG A 67 19.36 -11.89 -6.38
C ARG A 67 18.52 -11.29 -7.51
N ASP A 68 17.27 -11.74 -7.63
CA ASP A 68 16.27 -11.09 -8.49
C ASP A 68 15.96 -9.67 -7.95
N LEU A 69 16.06 -8.67 -8.82
CA LEU A 69 15.78 -7.26 -8.58
C LEU A 69 14.38 -6.86 -9.05
N SER A 70 13.69 -7.76 -9.72
CA SER A 70 12.38 -7.50 -10.31
C SER A 70 11.35 -7.22 -9.22
N PRO A 71 10.46 -6.24 -9.41
CA PRO A 71 9.45 -5.91 -8.41
C PRO A 71 8.44 -7.04 -8.29
N ALA A 72 8.00 -7.34 -7.06
CA ALA A 72 6.98 -8.34 -6.80
C ALA A 72 5.57 -7.81 -7.16
N THR A 73 5.23 -7.83 -8.45
CA THR A 73 3.94 -7.37 -8.99
C THR A 73 3.07 -8.54 -9.50
N LEU A 74 1.80 -8.25 -9.80
CA LEU A 74 0.87 -9.21 -10.39
C LEU A 74 1.03 -9.35 -11.92
N GLU A 75 1.72 -8.40 -12.55
CA GLU A 75 1.97 -8.44 -13.98
C GLU A 75 3.07 -9.46 -14.28
N TYR A 76 2.89 -10.25 -15.33
CA TYR A 76 3.90 -11.19 -15.77
C TYR A 76 5.10 -10.41 -16.33
N ILE A 77 6.28 -10.69 -15.81
CA ILE A 77 7.53 -10.05 -16.24
C ILE A 77 8.25 -11.05 -17.16
N ASP A 78 8.40 -10.68 -18.44
CA ASP A 78 9.05 -11.52 -19.46
C ASP A 78 10.55 -11.70 -19.23
N GLN A 79 11.22 -10.72 -18.61
CA GLN A 79 12.66 -10.75 -18.31
C GLN A 79 12.92 -10.24 -16.90
N GLN A 80 13.58 -11.08 -16.10
CA GLN A 80 13.97 -10.75 -14.72
C GLN A 80 15.35 -10.11 -14.70
N ASP A 81 15.48 -9.04 -13.93
CA ASP A 81 16.75 -8.37 -13.69
C ASP A 81 17.44 -9.00 -12.47
N TYR A 82 18.74 -9.28 -12.58
CA TYR A 82 19.52 -9.91 -11.52
C TYR A 82 20.65 -9.01 -11.02
N SER A 83 20.95 -9.10 -9.72
CA SER A 83 22.08 -8.40 -9.11
C SER A 83 23.40 -8.97 -9.62
N SER A 84 24.27 -8.09 -10.08
CA SER A 84 25.63 -8.44 -10.53
C SER A 84 26.63 -8.64 -9.39
N PHE A 85 26.20 -8.65 -8.12
CA PHE A 85 27.07 -8.74 -6.95
C PHE A 85 28.12 -9.87 -7.05
N TRP A 86 27.70 -11.08 -7.44
CA TRP A 86 28.60 -12.25 -7.52
C TRP A 86 29.62 -12.16 -8.66
N THR A 87 29.41 -11.30 -9.66
CA THR A 87 30.37 -11.11 -10.76
C THR A 87 31.69 -10.47 -10.29
N THR A 88 31.64 -9.70 -9.20
CA THR A 88 32.80 -8.99 -8.65
C THR A 88 33.37 -9.69 -7.42
N TYR A 89 32.59 -10.57 -6.79
CA TYR A 89 33.02 -11.31 -5.61
C TYR A 89 33.99 -12.43 -5.98
N SER A 90 35.13 -12.49 -5.29
CA SER A 90 36.13 -13.55 -5.47
C SER A 90 36.08 -14.55 -4.32
N ASN A 91 36.03 -15.84 -4.64
CA ASN A 91 36.10 -16.91 -3.65
C ASN A 91 37.44 -16.94 -2.90
N ALA A 92 38.48 -16.28 -3.42
CA ALA A 92 39.76 -16.14 -2.73
C ALA A 92 39.63 -15.45 -1.37
N TYR A 93 38.59 -14.61 -1.19
CA TYR A 93 38.30 -13.93 0.06
C TYR A 93 37.78 -14.85 1.17
N GLU A 94 37.35 -16.07 0.83
CA GLU A 94 36.85 -17.08 1.78
C GLU A 94 37.89 -18.12 2.16
N SER A 95 39.12 -17.99 1.63
CA SER A 95 40.26 -18.85 1.99
C SER A 95 40.59 -18.71 3.47
N ILE A 96 40.56 -19.82 4.21
CA ILE A 96 40.94 -19.90 5.63
C ILE A 96 42.19 -20.79 5.76
N ASP A 97 43.02 -20.53 6.77
CA ASP A 97 44.20 -21.35 7.14
C ASP A 97 45.27 -21.50 6.04
N ALA A 98 45.55 -20.41 5.32
CA ALA A 98 46.67 -20.38 4.37
C ALA A 98 48.02 -20.66 5.08
N ALA A 99 48.88 -21.45 4.43
CA ALA A 99 50.20 -21.74 4.97
C ALA A 99 51.00 -20.45 5.14
N THR A 100 51.72 -20.31 6.25
CA THR A 100 52.53 -19.12 6.55
C THR A 100 54.01 -19.33 6.19
N LEU A 101 54.74 -18.24 6.03
CA LEU A 101 56.15 -18.26 5.63
C LEU A 101 57.04 -18.90 6.70
N ASN A 102 57.73 -19.99 6.36
CA ASN A 102 58.69 -20.62 7.28
C ASN A 102 60.10 -20.06 7.06
N LEU A 103 60.37 -18.91 7.70
CA LEU A 103 61.67 -18.24 7.61
C LEU A 103 62.78 -18.90 8.44
N ALA A 104 62.45 -19.79 9.38
CA ALA A 104 63.45 -20.56 10.11
C ALA A 104 64.29 -21.45 9.18
N LYS A 105 63.72 -21.88 8.05
CA LYS A 105 64.45 -22.62 7.00
C LYS A 105 65.42 -21.75 6.19
N ARG A 106 65.28 -20.42 6.26
CA ARG A 106 66.07 -19.42 5.53
C ARG A 106 67.01 -18.63 6.45
N ASP A 107 67.32 -19.18 7.62
CA ASP A 107 68.22 -18.56 8.62
C ASP A 107 69.58 -18.17 8.01
N ILE A 108 70.16 -19.06 7.20
CA ILE A 108 71.43 -18.80 6.51
C ILE A 108 71.36 -17.55 5.61
N GLU A 109 70.23 -17.33 4.94
CA GLU A 109 70.02 -16.16 4.08
C GLU A 109 69.88 -14.90 4.93
N LEU A 110 69.19 -14.97 6.06
CA LEU A 110 69.04 -13.87 7.02
C LEU A 110 70.38 -13.42 7.62
N MET A 111 71.33 -14.35 7.79
CA MET A 111 72.68 -14.03 8.24
C MET A 111 73.62 -13.57 7.11
N THR A 112 73.21 -13.71 5.84
CA THR A 112 74.05 -13.44 4.68
C THR A 112 73.79 -12.05 4.11
N TYR A 113 74.72 -11.12 4.35
CA TYR A 113 74.64 -9.75 3.82
C TYR A 113 75.07 -9.62 2.36
N TYR A 114 76.01 -10.45 1.90
CA TYR A 114 76.54 -10.40 0.54
C TYR A 114 76.10 -11.62 -0.26
N LYS A 115 75.69 -11.39 -1.50
CA LYS A 115 75.33 -12.46 -2.43
C LYS A 115 76.55 -13.32 -2.74
N ARG A 116 76.37 -14.64 -2.73
CA ARG A 116 77.42 -15.61 -3.05
C ARG A 116 77.14 -16.33 -4.36
N ASN A 117 78.18 -16.69 -5.10
CA ASN A 117 78.07 -17.59 -6.26
C ASN A 117 78.01 -19.06 -5.81
N ASN A 118 77.86 -19.98 -6.77
CA ASN A 118 77.81 -21.43 -6.51
C ASN A 118 79.10 -21.97 -5.86
N ASP A 119 80.21 -21.25 -5.99
CA ASP A 119 81.52 -21.59 -5.42
C ASP A 119 81.73 -20.98 -4.01
N GLY A 120 80.76 -20.23 -3.50
CA GLY A 120 80.77 -19.63 -2.16
C GLY A 120 81.49 -18.27 -2.05
N GLU A 121 81.97 -17.72 -3.16
CA GLU A 121 82.62 -16.42 -3.25
C GLU A 121 81.61 -15.27 -3.34
N ILE A 122 82.00 -14.10 -2.83
CA ILE A 122 81.16 -12.89 -2.88
C ILE A 122 81.04 -12.39 -4.32
N LEU A 123 79.80 -12.32 -4.79
CA LEU A 123 79.47 -11.79 -6.10
C LEU A 123 79.68 -10.28 -6.13
N LYS A 124 80.34 -9.79 -7.18
CA LYS A 124 80.63 -8.36 -7.37
C LYS A 124 79.86 -7.83 -8.57
N ASP A 125 79.43 -6.59 -8.49
CA ASP A 125 78.75 -5.89 -9.58
C ASP A 125 79.73 -5.46 -10.68
N ALA A 126 79.20 -4.83 -11.75
CA ALA A 126 80.00 -4.29 -12.85
C ALA A 126 81.02 -3.21 -12.42
N ARG A 127 80.92 -2.69 -11.19
CA ARG A 127 81.84 -1.70 -10.59
C ARG A 127 82.82 -2.35 -9.62
N GLY A 128 82.79 -3.67 -9.45
CA GLY A 128 83.66 -4.42 -8.54
C GLY A 128 83.23 -4.36 -7.07
N LEU A 129 82.03 -3.84 -6.77
CA LEU A 129 81.49 -3.75 -5.41
C LEU A 129 80.71 -5.03 -5.05
N PRO A 130 80.82 -5.54 -3.81
CA PRO A 130 80.02 -6.65 -3.33
C PRO A 130 78.52 -6.40 -3.47
N VAL A 131 77.80 -7.37 -4.06
CA VAL A 131 76.34 -7.31 -4.19
C VAL A 131 75.69 -7.68 -2.87
N THR A 132 74.74 -6.87 -2.42
CA THR A 132 74.06 -7.02 -1.11
C THR A 132 72.56 -7.32 -1.24
N SER A 133 72.06 -7.44 -2.46
CA SER A 133 70.65 -7.63 -2.76
C SER A 133 70.40 -8.87 -3.64
N GLY A 134 69.15 -9.33 -3.63
CA GLY A 134 68.68 -10.49 -4.40
C GLY A 134 68.69 -11.80 -3.62
N GLU A 135 68.33 -12.88 -4.30
CA GLU A 135 68.18 -14.22 -3.72
C GLU A 135 69.45 -14.69 -2.99
N GLY A 136 69.26 -15.32 -1.83
CA GLY A 136 70.34 -15.80 -0.96
C GLY A 136 70.93 -14.72 -0.03
N THR A 137 70.37 -13.52 -0.01
CA THR A 137 70.78 -12.43 0.90
C THR A 137 69.65 -12.04 1.85
N MET A 138 70.01 -11.41 2.97
CA MET A 138 69.05 -10.87 3.94
C MET A 138 68.09 -9.87 3.28
N GLN A 139 68.60 -9.02 2.39
CA GLN A 139 67.76 -8.07 1.65
C GLN A 139 66.72 -8.81 0.78
N GLY A 140 67.11 -9.90 0.12
CA GLY A 140 66.16 -10.72 -0.65
C GLY A 140 65.07 -11.37 0.20
N VAL A 141 65.38 -11.79 1.42
CA VAL A 141 64.36 -12.30 2.37
C VAL A 141 63.42 -11.18 2.82
N LEU A 142 63.96 -9.99 3.09
CA LEU A 142 63.18 -8.82 3.49
C LEU A 142 62.26 -8.33 2.36
N ASP A 143 62.76 -8.28 1.12
CA ASP A 143 61.98 -7.89 -0.06
C ASP A 143 60.83 -8.87 -0.32
N ASP A 144 61.07 -10.18 -0.19
CA ASP A 144 60.04 -11.23 -0.29
C ASP A 144 59.00 -11.11 0.82
N LEU A 145 59.44 -10.92 2.08
CA LEU A 145 58.53 -10.70 3.21
C LEU A 145 57.68 -9.43 3.02
N GLN A 146 58.30 -8.34 2.55
CA GLN A 146 57.61 -7.08 2.28
C GLN A 146 56.56 -7.25 1.17
N GLY A 147 56.94 -7.87 0.03
CA GLY A 147 56.02 -8.10 -1.08
C GLY A 147 54.79 -8.93 -0.66
N ARG A 148 55.00 -9.93 0.21
CA ARG A 148 53.91 -10.74 0.78
C ARG A 148 53.04 -9.97 1.75
N ALA A 149 53.64 -9.16 2.61
CA ALA A 149 52.91 -8.30 3.53
C ALA A 149 52.05 -7.26 2.78
N GLU A 150 52.58 -6.68 1.70
CA GLU A 150 51.83 -5.78 0.81
C GLU A 150 50.67 -6.49 0.12
N ALA A 151 50.88 -7.69 -0.41
CA ALA A 151 49.83 -8.51 -1.01
C ALA A 151 48.72 -8.85 -0.01
N GLN A 152 49.08 -9.27 1.21
CA GLN A 152 48.12 -9.58 2.28
C GLN A 152 47.36 -8.33 2.74
N TYR A 153 48.03 -7.17 2.81
CA TYR A 153 47.39 -5.89 3.13
C TYR A 153 46.36 -5.47 2.07
N ASN A 154 46.70 -5.62 0.79
CA ASN A 154 45.79 -5.33 -0.32
C ASN A 154 44.57 -6.25 -0.27
N LEU A 155 44.79 -7.56 -0.09
CA LEU A 155 43.72 -8.54 0.10
C LEU A 155 42.80 -8.17 1.28
N LEU A 156 43.36 -7.74 2.41
CA LEU A 156 42.58 -7.32 3.58
C LEU A 156 41.74 -6.07 3.29
N ASN A 157 42.22 -5.15 2.45
CA ASN A 157 41.41 -3.98 2.06
C ASN A 157 40.31 -4.36 1.07
N ASP A 158 40.60 -5.24 0.11
CA ASP A 158 39.62 -5.74 -0.84
C ASP A 158 38.50 -6.52 -0.12
N THR A 159 38.85 -7.40 0.82
CA THR A 159 37.87 -8.12 1.67
C THR A 159 37.02 -7.15 2.49
N ARG A 160 37.60 -6.09 3.07
CA ARG A 160 36.84 -5.04 3.79
C ARG A 160 35.86 -4.31 2.87
N GLN A 161 36.28 -3.99 1.64
CA GLN A 161 35.42 -3.36 0.65
C GLN A 161 34.27 -4.29 0.26
N GLN A 162 34.55 -5.56 -0.02
CA GLN A 162 33.53 -6.55 -0.36
C GLN A 162 32.56 -6.81 0.80
N LEU A 163 33.05 -6.81 2.04
CA LEU A 163 32.18 -6.90 3.22
C LEU A 163 31.24 -5.69 3.33
N ALA A 164 31.72 -4.48 3.03
CA ALA A 164 30.89 -3.29 2.99
C ALA A 164 29.79 -3.38 1.91
N THR A 165 30.15 -3.84 0.70
CA THR A 165 29.19 -4.10 -0.38
C THR A 165 28.17 -5.16 0.02
N THR A 166 28.62 -6.29 0.58
CA THR A 166 27.75 -7.37 1.05
C THR A 166 26.76 -6.88 2.11
N ARG A 167 27.23 -6.04 3.05
CA ARG A 167 26.36 -5.42 4.05
C ARG A 167 25.31 -4.52 3.42
N SER A 168 25.67 -3.74 2.40
CA SER A 168 24.72 -2.90 1.66
C SER A 168 23.64 -3.75 0.97
N GLU A 169 24.05 -4.80 0.25
CA GLU A 169 23.14 -5.74 -0.41
C GLU A 169 22.18 -6.41 0.58
N LEU A 170 22.68 -6.82 1.75
CA LEU A 170 21.86 -7.40 2.81
C LEU A 170 20.83 -6.40 3.36
N VAL A 171 21.23 -5.15 3.60
CA VAL A 171 20.30 -4.10 4.08
C VAL A 171 19.19 -3.85 3.06
N THR A 172 19.54 -3.70 1.78
CA THR A 172 18.55 -3.54 0.70
C THR A 172 17.58 -4.71 0.67
N THR A 173 18.10 -5.95 0.71
CA THR A 173 17.26 -7.16 0.70
C THR A 173 16.30 -7.22 1.90
N ILE A 174 16.74 -6.79 3.09
CA ILE A 174 15.88 -6.71 4.28
C ILE A 174 14.78 -5.67 4.08
N GLN A 175 15.10 -4.52 3.51
CA GLN A 175 14.12 -3.46 3.24
C GLN A 175 13.06 -3.93 2.23
N ASP A 176 13.48 -4.51 1.12
CA ASP A 176 12.59 -5.03 0.07
C ASP A 176 11.67 -6.13 0.60
N LEU A 177 12.23 -7.05 1.41
CA LEU A 177 11.44 -8.12 2.05
C LEU A 177 10.38 -7.56 3.00
N ASN A 178 10.74 -6.54 3.80
CA ASN A 178 9.80 -5.91 4.72
C ASN A 178 8.69 -5.16 3.98
N GLN A 179 9.05 -4.44 2.91
CA GLN A 179 8.08 -3.76 2.06
C GLN A 179 7.13 -4.76 1.40
N THR A 180 7.65 -5.85 0.84
CA THR A 180 6.86 -6.92 0.22
C THR A 180 5.92 -7.59 1.24
N LYS A 181 6.40 -7.89 2.45
CA LYS A 181 5.56 -8.43 3.53
C LYS A 181 4.43 -7.48 3.91
N SER A 182 4.71 -6.18 4.00
CA SER A 182 3.69 -5.16 4.28
C SER A 182 2.64 -5.10 3.16
N GLY A 183 3.10 -5.06 1.90
CA GLY A 183 2.23 -5.09 0.73
C GLY A 183 1.34 -6.34 0.68
N TYR A 184 1.92 -7.51 0.96
CA TYR A 184 1.18 -8.77 1.02
C TYR A 184 0.11 -8.78 2.12
N ARG A 185 0.39 -8.24 3.31
CA ARG A 185 -0.61 -8.11 4.39
C ARG A 185 -1.78 -7.22 3.97
N LEU A 186 -1.51 -6.10 3.30
CA LEU A 186 -2.56 -5.22 2.77
C LEU A 186 -3.37 -5.91 1.67
N ALA A 187 -2.72 -6.63 0.77
CA ALA A 187 -3.39 -7.39 -0.28
C ALA A 187 -4.31 -8.46 0.33
N LEU A 188 -3.85 -9.20 1.34
CA LEU A 188 -4.65 -10.20 2.05
C LEU A 188 -5.86 -9.56 2.74
N GLN A 189 -5.70 -8.40 3.38
CA GLN A 189 -6.82 -7.67 3.97
C GLN A 189 -7.84 -7.23 2.91
N LYS A 190 -7.39 -6.75 1.75
CA LYS A 190 -8.28 -6.40 0.63
C LYS A 190 -9.04 -7.62 0.12
N VAL A 191 -8.37 -8.77 -0.03
CA VAL A 191 -9.02 -10.02 -0.44
C VAL A 191 -10.11 -10.42 0.55
N LEU A 192 -9.81 -10.42 1.86
CA LEU A 192 -10.81 -10.72 2.89
C LEU A 192 -12.03 -9.78 2.84
N THR A 193 -11.81 -8.48 2.66
CA THR A 193 -12.90 -7.50 2.51
C THR A 193 -13.71 -7.76 1.23
N LEU A 194 -13.05 -8.06 0.12
CA LEU A 194 -13.73 -8.37 -1.14
C LEU A 194 -14.55 -9.66 -1.03
N GLU A 195 -14.03 -10.70 -0.38
CA GLU A 195 -14.76 -11.94 -0.11
C GLU A 195 -16.01 -11.69 0.75
N ALA A 196 -15.89 -10.87 1.81
CA ALA A 196 -17.02 -10.48 2.64
C ALA A 196 -18.09 -9.72 1.84
N ASN A 197 -17.67 -8.77 0.99
CA ASN A 197 -18.56 -8.01 0.13
C ASN A 197 -19.28 -8.91 -0.89
N VAL A 198 -18.56 -9.85 -1.51
CA VAL A 198 -19.15 -10.84 -2.44
C VAL A 198 -20.18 -11.70 -1.73
N SER A 199 -19.90 -12.14 -0.50
CA SER A 199 -20.86 -12.91 0.31
C SER A 199 -22.11 -12.09 0.63
N SER A 200 -21.97 -10.83 1.04
CA SER A 200 -23.09 -9.93 1.33
C SER A 200 -23.93 -9.69 0.08
N LEU A 201 -23.31 -9.30 -1.04
CA LEU A 201 -23.99 -9.06 -2.30
C LEU A 201 -24.70 -10.32 -2.81
N THR A 202 -24.13 -11.50 -2.59
CA THR A 202 -24.78 -12.77 -2.94
C THR A 202 -26.03 -13.03 -2.10
N ALA A 203 -26.01 -12.67 -0.81
CA ALA A 203 -27.17 -12.77 0.07
C ALA A 203 -28.27 -11.77 -0.32
N ASP A 204 -27.91 -10.50 -0.55
CA ASP A 204 -28.84 -9.45 -0.98
C ASP A 204 -29.51 -9.81 -2.30
N LEU A 205 -28.75 -10.36 -3.24
CA LEU A 205 -29.26 -10.80 -4.54
C LEU A 205 -30.27 -11.95 -4.39
N ARG A 206 -30.02 -12.90 -3.48
CA ARG A 206 -31.00 -13.95 -3.14
C ARG A 206 -32.28 -13.33 -2.55
N GLN A 207 -32.15 -12.45 -1.57
CA GLN A 207 -33.30 -11.79 -0.94
C GLN A 207 -34.13 -10.99 -1.97
N ALA A 208 -33.48 -10.23 -2.85
CA ALA A 208 -34.15 -9.48 -3.90
C ALA A 208 -34.89 -10.41 -4.88
N ARG A 209 -34.30 -11.57 -5.23
CA ARG A 209 -34.96 -12.58 -6.06
C ARG A 209 -36.20 -13.16 -5.37
N ASP A 210 -36.11 -13.46 -4.08
CA ASP A 210 -37.24 -13.99 -3.31
C ASP A 210 -38.38 -12.96 -3.22
N GLN A 211 -38.05 -11.68 -3.01
CA GLN A 211 -39.02 -10.57 -3.05
C GLN A 211 -39.69 -10.43 -4.41
N ILE A 212 -38.93 -10.51 -5.50
CA ILE A 212 -39.49 -10.49 -6.87
C ILE A 212 -40.45 -11.66 -7.08
N SER A 213 -40.12 -12.86 -6.59
CA SER A 213 -40.99 -14.02 -6.66
C SER A 213 -42.31 -13.78 -5.91
N GLY A 214 -42.23 -13.31 -4.66
CA GLY A 214 -43.41 -13.01 -3.85
C GLY A 214 -44.30 -11.91 -4.46
N LEU A 215 -43.71 -10.82 -4.95
CA LEU A 215 -44.47 -9.75 -5.63
C LEU A 215 -45.13 -10.23 -6.92
N ASN A 216 -44.51 -11.15 -7.66
CA ASN A 216 -45.12 -11.75 -8.85
C ASN A 216 -46.31 -12.65 -8.50
N GLU A 217 -46.23 -13.41 -7.40
CA GLU A 217 -47.35 -14.20 -6.88
C GLU A 217 -48.51 -13.31 -6.41
N GLU A 218 -48.20 -12.25 -5.66
CA GLU A 218 -49.20 -11.27 -5.22
C GLU A 218 -49.87 -10.56 -6.40
N LYS A 219 -49.07 -10.14 -7.40
CA LYS A 219 -49.59 -9.57 -8.64
C LYS A 219 -50.55 -10.52 -9.35
N ARG A 220 -50.23 -11.81 -9.39
CA ARG A 220 -51.10 -12.83 -9.99
C ARG A 220 -52.40 -12.98 -9.21
N ALA A 221 -52.33 -13.07 -7.88
CA ALA A 221 -53.51 -13.18 -7.03
C ALA A 221 -54.43 -11.95 -7.14
N LEU A 222 -53.86 -10.74 -7.20
CA LEU A 222 -54.61 -9.51 -7.43
C LEU A 222 -55.25 -9.47 -8.82
N GLN A 223 -54.55 -9.94 -9.86
CA GLN A 223 -55.11 -10.06 -11.20
C GLN A 223 -56.30 -11.03 -11.24
N ASP A 224 -56.21 -12.17 -10.56
CA ASP A 224 -57.31 -13.13 -10.46
C ASP A 224 -58.52 -12.52 -9.73
N ARG A 225 -58.28 -11.79 -8.63
CA ARG A 225 -59.35 -11.08 -7.89
C ARG A 225 -60.02 -9.99 -8.72
N VAL A 226 -59.25 -9.20 -9.46
CA VAL A 226 -59.81 -8.19 -10.38
C VAL A 226 -60.66 -8.86 -11.47
N ALA A 227 -60.26 -10.04 -11.96
CA ALA A 227 -61.05 -10.80 -12.93
C ALA A 227 -62.37 -11.32 -12.32
N GLU A 228 -62.34 -11.81 -11.08
CA GLU A 228 -63.54 -12.24 -10.35
C GLU A 228 -64.50 -11.08 -10.08
N GLU A 229 -64.01 -9.96 -9.55
CA GLU A 229 -64.80 -8.76 -9.29
C GLU A 229 -65.43 -8.22 -10.58
N ARG A 230 -64.70 -8.23 -11.71
CA ARG A 230 -65.28 -7.88 -13.03
C ARG A 230 -66.38 -8.84 -13.49
N SER A 231 -66.30 -10.13 -13.14
CA SER A 231 -67.37 -11.08 -13.43
C SER A 231 -68.59 -10.85 -12.54
N GLN A 232 -68.39 -10.51 -11.25
CA GLN A 232 -69.47 -10.13 -10.35
C GLN A 232 -70.17 -8.84 -10.78
N VAL A 233 -69.42 -7.82 -11.19
CA VAL A 233 -70.00 -6.57 -11.73
C VAL A 233 -70.87 -6.86 -12.93
N ARG A 234 -70.40 -7.67 -13.89
CA ARG A 234 -71.22 -8.07 -15.05
C ARG A 234 -72.51 -8.80 -14.65
N PHE A 235 -72.44 -9.70 -13.68
CA PHE A 235 -73.63 -10.41 -13.20
C PHE A 235 -74.63 -9.47 -12.51
N LEU A 236 -74.15 -8.52 -11.71
CA LEU A 236 -75.00 -7.51 -11.07
C LEU A 236 -75.60 -6.54 -12.10
N GLU A 237 -74.84 -6.16 -13.14
CA GLU A 237 -75.35 -5.38 -14.26
C GLU A 237 -76.48 -6.12 -14.98
N GLU A 238 -76.32 -7.43 -15.25
CA GLU A 238 -77.37 -8.25 -15.87
C GLU A 238 -78.63 -8.36 -14.99
N GLN A 239 -78.47 -8.56 -13.68
CA GLN A 239 -79.61 -8.54 -12.75
C GLN A 239 -80.29 -7.17 -12.69
N LYS A 240 -79.50 -6.10 -12.71
CA LYS A 240 -80.03 -4.73 -12.71
C LYS A 240 -80.84 -4.49 -13.98
N ASP A 241 -80.33 -4.88 -15.14
CA ASP A 241 -81.03 -4.75 -16.42
C ASP A 241 -82.33 -5.56 -16.42
N GLU A 242 -82.32 -6.78 -15.86
CA GLU A 242 -83.54 -7.59 -15.69
C GLU A 242 -84.56 -6.88 -14.78
N LEU A 243 -84.12 -6.40 -13.62
CA LEU A 243 -84.98 -5.67 -12.68
C LEU A 243 -85.52 -4.38 -13.30
N GLU A 244 -84.71 -3.60 -14.01
CA GLU A 244 -85.17 -2.43 -14.76
C GLU A 244 -86.22 -2.82 -15.81
N GLY A 245 -86.02 -3.93 -16.53
CA GLY A 245 -87.03 -4.49 -17.43
C GLY A 245 -88.35 -4.83 -16.71
N THR A 246 -88.29 -5.43 -15.52
CA THR A 246 -89.51 -5.70 -14.73
C THR A 246 -90.17 -4.44 -14.20
N LEU A 247 -89.39 -3.42 -13.82
CA LEU A 247 -89.90 -2.13 -13.38
C LEU A 247 -90.63 -1.43 -14.52
N VAL A 248 -90.08 -1.43 -15.74
CA VAL A 248 -90.77 -0.88 -16.92
C VAL A 248 -92.10 -1.58 -17.15
N LEU A 249 -92.14 -2.91 -17.08
CA LEU A 249 -93.39 -3.67 -17.23
C LEU A 249 -94.41 -3.35 -16.12
N ARG A 250 -93.94 -3.19 -14.87
CA ARG A 250 -94.79 -2.81 -13.73
C ARG A 250 -95.27 -1.37 -13.83
N ASP A 251 -94.44 -0.46 -14.32
CA ASP A 251 -94.82 0.93 -14.58
C ASP A 251 -95.83 1.01 -15.73
N GLU A 252 -95.72 0.19 -16.77
CA GLU A 252 -96.76 0.03 -17.79
C GLU A 252 -98.07 -0.53 -17.21
N GLU A 253 -97.99 -1.47 -16.26
CA GLU A 253 -99.16 -2.01 -15.56
C GLU A 253 -99.79 -0.96 -14.62
N ILE A 254 -98.98 -0.20 -13.88
CA ILE A 254 -99.42 0.95 -13.09
C ILE A 254 -99.98 2.03 -13.99
N ALA A 255 -99.43 2.28 -15.18
CA ALA A 255 -99.98 3.21 -16.16
C ALA A 255 -101.31 2.71 -16.73
N ARG A 256 -101.48 1.41 -16.97
CA ARG A 256 -102.77 0.80 -17.30
C ARG A 256 -103.80 0.92 -16.17
N LEU A 257 -103.37 0.75 -14.92
CA LEU A 257 -104.23 0.87 -13.72
C LEU A 257 -104.56 2.33 -13.39
N ARG A 258 -103.62 3.25 -13.60
CA ARG A 258 -103.81 4.72 -13.50
C ARG A 258 -104.53 5.30 -14.72
N GLY A 259 -104.56 4.59 -15.85
CA GLY A 259 -105.36 4.89 -17.05
C GLY A 259 -106.88 4.90 -16.82
N LYS A 260 -107.34 4.62 -15.60
CA LYS A 260 -108.73 4.80 -15.17
C LYS A 260 -109.03 6.14 -14.47
N LYS A 261 -108.05 7.04 -14.23
CA LYS A 261 -108.31 8.44 -13.82
C LYS A 261 -107.15 9.39 -14.17
N LEU A 262 -107.50 10.40 -14.97
CA LEU A 262 -106.98 11.78 -15.09
C LEU A 262 -105.46 12.08 -15.01
N GLY A 263 -104.97 12.73 -16.08
CA GLY A 263 -104.28 14.03 -16.03
C GLY A 263 -102.77 14.07 -15.72
N GLY A 264 -101.95 14.50 -16.69
CA GLY A 264 -100.52 14.87 -16.51
C GLY A 264 -100.33 16.25 -15.85
N PRO A 265 -99.18 16.96 -15.98
CA PRO A 265 -97.91 16.65 -16.69
C PRO A 265 -96.63 16.96 -15.84
N THR A 266 -95.46 17.12 -16.51
CA THR A 266 -94.22 17.87 -16.12
C THR A 266 -93.22 17.20 -15.14
N THR A 267 -91.87 17.24 -15.25
CA THR A 267 -90.85 17.80 -16.17
C THR A 267 -89.50 17.08 -15.93
N GLN A 268 -88.60 17.13 -16.91
CA GLN A 268 -87.17 16.78 -16.92
C GLN A 268 -86.33 17.33 -15.74
N VAL A 269 -85.17 16.71 -15.46
CA VAL A 269 -83.80 17.23 -15.75
C VAL A 269 -82.76 16.47 -14.90
N ASN A 270 -81.94 15.62 -15.54
CA ASN A 270 -80.48 15.59 -15.34
C ASN A 270 -79.90 16.56 -16.39
N PRO A 271 -78.73 17.22 -16.23
CA PRO A 271 -77.47 16.57 -15.83
C PRO A 271 -76.43 17.48 -15.09
N THR A 272 -75.23 16.91 -14.89
CA THR A 272 -73.89 17.55 -14.95
C THR A 272 -73.40 18.41 -13.77
N GLY A 273 -72.47 17.82 -13.01
CA GLY A 273 -71.04 18.19 -13.00
C GLY A 273 -70.66 19.65 -12.73
N ASN A 274 -69.84 19.86 -11.72
CA ASN A 274 -68.48 20.42 -11.91
C ASN A 274 -67.68 20.32 -10.61
N ASP A 275 -66.48 19.77 -10.76
CA ASP A 275 -65.39 19.77 -9.79
C ASP A 275 -65.04 21.21 -9.41
N ASP A 276 -65.45 21.63 -8.21
CA ASP A 276 -64.98 22.87 -7.60
C ASP A 276 -63.55 22.66 -7.08
N ALA A 277 -62.58 23.06 -7.88
CA ALA A 277 -61.20 23.20 -7.43
C ALA A 277 -61.14 24.31 -6.36
N LEU A 278 -60.87 23.91 -5.11
CA LEU A 278 -60.69 24.82 -3.98
C LEU A 278 -59.66 25.93 -4.33
N ILE A 279 -60.14 27.18 -4.42
CA ILE A 279 -59.31 28.37 -4.50
C ILE A 279 -58.77 28.64 -3.08
N THR A 280 -57.46 28.54 -2.92
CA THR A 280 -56.79 28.74 -1.62
C THR A 280 -55.88 29.96 -1.69
N ASN A 281 -55.89 30.80 -0.65
CA ASN A 281 -55.19 32.06 -0.49
C ASN A 281 -53.66 31.91 -0.67
N PRO A 282 -52.99 32.86 -1.32
CA PRO A 282 -51.54 32.82 -1.49
C PRO A 282 -50.78 33.01 -0.17
N GLY A 283 -49.63 32.33 -0.01
CA GLY A 283 -48.77 32.45 1.17
C GLY A 283 -48.10 31.14 1.64
N ASP A 284 -47.28 31.23 2.69
CA ASP A 284 -46.58 30.10 3.27
C ASP A 284 -47.54 29.19 4.05
N LYS A 285 -47.61 27.91 3.65
CA LYS A 285 -48.57 26.92 4.17
C LYS A 285 -47.94 25.91 5.13
N GLY A 286 -46.63 25.75 5.08
CA GLY A 286 -45.95 24.80 5.95
C GLY A 286 -44.49 24.56 5.58
N THR A 287 -43.90 23.56 6.22
CA THR A 287 -42.52 23.11 5.97
C THR A 287 -42.46 21.59 5.85
N ILE A 288 -41.49 21.09 5.10
CA ILE A 288 -41.26 19.66 4.92
C ILE A 288 -40.52 19.12 6.14
N VAL A 289 -41.06 18.05 6.73
CA VAL A 289 -40.56 17.45 7.97
C VAL A 289 -39.83 16.13 7.70
N ALA A 290 -40.31 15.34 6.75
CA ALA A 290 -39.68 14.08 6.39
C ALA A 290 -39.93 13.75 4.91
N ILE A 291 -38.98 13.04 4.30
CA ILE A 291 -38.99 12.73 2.87
C ILE A 291 -38.70 11.25 2.68
N ASN A 292 -39.44 10.62 1.78
CA ASN A 292 -39.10 9.29 1.27
C ASN A 292 -38.86 9.38 -0.25
N PRO A 293 -37.59 9.48 -0.69
CA PRO A 293 -37.25 9.58 -2.11
C PRO A 293 -37.63 8.33 -2.90
N THR A 294 -37.62 7.16 -2.28
CA THR A 294 -37.92 5.89 -2.95
C THR A 294 -39.39 5.79 -3.38
N TRP A 295 -40.29 6.42 -2.62
CA TRP A 295 -41.74 6.34 -2.84
C TRP A 295 -42.33 7.70 -3.29
N ASN A 296 -41.48 8.68 -3.58
CA ASN A 296 -41.85 10.03 -4.03
C ASN A 296 -42.94 10.72 -3.17
N PHE A 297 -42.90 10.53 -1.85
CA PHE A 297 -43.80 11.23 -0.93
C PHE A 297 -43.04 12.02 0.12
N VAL A 298 -43.68 13.08 0.60
CA VAL A 298 -43.20 13.94 1.68
C VAL A 298 -44.25 14.05 2.77
N VAL A 299 -43.77 14.18 4.00
CA VAL A 299 -44.57 14.54 5.16
C VAL A 299 -44.29 15.99 5.47
N LEU A 300 -45.35 16.80 5.52
CA LEU A 300 -45.26 18.23 5.77
C LEU A 300 -46.03 18.63 7.02
N SER A 301 -45.51 19.61 7.74
CA SER A 301 -46.17 20.25 8.87
C SER A 301 -46.90 21.49 8.36
N LEU A 302 -48.22 21.52 8.54
CA LEU A 302 -49.06 22.63 8.12
C LEU A 302 -49.15 23.71 9.20
N SER A 303 -49.23 24.98 8.77
CA SER A 303 -49.57 26.08 9.67
C SER A 303 -51.06 26.01 10.08
N GLU A 304 -51.41 26.61 11.22
CA GLU A 304 -52.82 26.61 11.69
C GLU A 304 -53.76 27.31 10.70
N ALA A 305 -53.28 28.37 10.03
CA ALA A 305 -54.02 29.05 8.98
C ALA A 305 -54.28 28.15 7.76
N ALA A 306 -53.29 27.32 7.38
CA ALA A 306 -53.43 26.37 6.28
C ALA A 306 -54.36 25.19 6.63
N LEU A 307 -54.38 24.75 7.89
CA LEU A 307 -55.27 23.68 8.34
C LEU A 307 -56.75 24.07 8.26
N VAL A 308 -57.08 25.31 8.62
CA VAL A 308 -58.47 25.82 8.51
C VAL A 308 -58.90 25.88 7.04
N GLU A 309 -57.98 26.23 6.15
CA GLU A 309 -58.24 26.37 4.71
C GLU A 309 -58.41 25.03 3.98
N PHE A 310 -57.64 24.01 4.36
CA PHE A 310 -57.70 22.69 3.73
C PHE A 310 -58.67 21.73 4.44
N SER A 311 -59.33 22.17 5.52
CA SER A 311 -60.36 21.36 6.17
C SER A 311 -61.64 21.39 5.35
N PRO A 312 -62.17 20.23 4.95
CA PRO A 312 -63.47 20.19 4.29
C PRO A 312 -64.54 20.72 5.26
N ARG A 313 -65.48 21.50 4.73
CA ARG A 313 -66.59 22.10 5.51
C ARG A 313 -67.56 21.04 6.04
N ASP A 314 -67.46 19.82 5.49
CA ASP A 314 -68.22 18.62 5.82
C ASP A 314 -67.22 17.48 6.14
N PRO A 315 -67.25 16.87 7.34
CA PRO A 315 -66.30 15.84 7.75
C PRO A 315 -66.35 14.54 6.92
N ASP A 316 -67.46 14.27 6.21
CA ASP A 316 -67.61 13.09 5.35
C ASP A 316 -67.30 13.36 3.87
N ALA A 317 -66.95 14.60 3.51
CA ALA A 317 -66.57 14.94 2.14
C ALA A 317 -65.18 14.41 1.77
N PRO A 318 -64.96 13.98 0.50
CA PRO A 318 -63.64 13.61 0.03
C PRO A 318 -62.65 14.76 0.23
N GLN A 319 -61.47 14.49 0.79
CA GLN A 319 -60.45 15.52 0.98
C GLN A 319 -60.00 16.06 -0.38
N PRO A 320 -60.01 17.39 -0.60
CA PRO A 320 -59.62 17.97 -1.87
C PRO A 320 -58.12 17.72 -2.12
N ALA A 321 -57.79 17.23 -3.32
CA ALA A 321 -56.41 17.10 -3.75
C ALA A 321 -55.85 18.49 -4.11
N VAL A 322 -55.16 19.12 -3.17
CA VAL A 322 -54.59 20.47 -3.37
C VAL A 322 -53.14 20.38 -3.82
N GLU A 323 -52.82 21.07 -4.91
CA GLU A 323 -51.45 21.27 -5.37
C GLU A 323 -50.80 22.50 -4.71
N LEU A 324 -49.58 22.31 -4.21
CA LEU A 324 -48.76 23.33 -3.56
C LEU A 324 -47.36 23.34 -4.18
N MET A 325 -46.66 24.46 -4.03
CA MET A 325 -45.31 24.67 -4.52
C MET A 325 -44.30 24.60 -3.37
N VAL A 326 -43.08 24.17 -3.67
CA VAL A 326 -41.99 24.05 -2.69
C VAL A 326 -40.85 24.99 -3.08
N ARG A 327 -40.36 25.78 -2.14
CA ARG A 327 -39.19 26.64 -2.30
C ARG A 327 -38.15 26.39 -1.22
N ARG A 328 -36.87 26.54 -1.59
CA ARG A 328 -35.72 26.53 -0.68
C ARG A 328 -35.20 27.93 -0.47
N ARG A 329 -35.02 28.32 0.80
CA ARG A 329 -34.39 29.60 1.17
C ARG A 329 -32.87 29.44 1.14
N ASN A 330 -32.22 30.04 0.15
CA ASN A 330 -30.76 30.05 0.05
C ASN A 330 -30.15 31.23 0.84
N ILE A 331 -28.91 31.06 1.29
CA ILE A 331 -28.15 32.02 2.12
C ILE A 331 -28.02 33.41 1.44
N ASN A 332 -28.13 33.47 0.11
CA ASN A 332 -28.04 34.70 -0.68
C ASN A 332 -29.37 35.46 -0.84
N GLY A 333 -30.41 35.10 -0.08
CA GLY A 333 -31.68 35.85 -0.01
C GLY A 333 -32.63 35.67 -1.20
N LYS A 334 -32.32 34.78 -2.16
CA LYS A 334 -33.20 34.45 -3.29
C LYS A 334 -33.79 33.05 -3.08
N ASP A 335 -35.10 32.97 -2.91
CA ASP A 335 -35.82 31.70 -2.81
C ASP A 335 -35.76 30.98 -4.16
N THR A 336 -35.39 29.70 -4.12
CA THR A 336 -35.28 28.86 -5.32
C THR A 336 -36.45 27.89 -5.35
N PHE A 337 -37.14 27.81 -6.48
CA PHE A 337 -38.21 26.85 -6.68
C PHE A 337 -37.64 25.42 -6.77
N VAL A 338 -38.25 24.48 -6.06
CA VAL A 338 -37.77 23.09 -5.96
C VAL A 338 -38.67 22.16 -6.77
N THR A 339 -39.97 22.11 -6.45
CA THR A 339 -40.94 21.23 -7.12
C THR A 339 -42.40 21.63 -6.80
N LYS A 340 -43.36 20.95 -7.44
CA LYS A 340 -44.77 20.94 -7.03
C LYS A 340 -45.09 19.65 -6.27
N ILE A 341 -45.95 19.76 -5.27
CA ILE A 341 -46.45 18.63 -4.49
C ILE A 341 -47.98 18.62 -4.52
N ARG A 342 -48.58 17.43 -4.46
CA ARG A 342 -50.04 17.25 -4.36
C ARG A 342 -50.37 16.60 -3.04
N ILE A 343 -51.16 17.28 -2.20
CA ILE A 343 -51.62 16.73 -0.92
C ILE A 343 -52.61 15.59 -1.20
N GLN A 344 -52.38 14.45 -0.56
CA GLN A 344 -53.24 13.27 -0.66
C GLN A 344 -54.09 13.09 0.59
N LYS A 345 -53.52 13.34 1.77
CA LYS A 345 -54.20 13.13 3.05
C LYS A 345 -53.72 14.10 4.11
N ILE A 346 -54.66 14.67 4.85
CA ILE A 346 -54.42 15.59 5.96
C ILE A 346 -54.84 14.93 7.27
N ARG A 347 -53.95 14.98 8.25
CA ARG A 347 -54.16 14.59 9.64
C ARG A 347 -54.25 15.84 10.51
N GLN A 348 -55.48 16.30 10.75
CA GLN A 348 -55.76 17.49 11.55
C GLN A 348 -55.26 17.35 13.00
N ASP A 349 -55.38 16.15 13.58
CA ASP A 349 -54.98 15.84 14.96
C ASP A 349 -53.49 16.12 15.24
N LYS A 350 -52.65 15.95 14.21
CA LYS A 350 -51.19 16.09 14.33
C LYS A 350 -50.61 17.26 13.55
N LYS A 351 -51.44 18.06 12.87
CA LYS A 351 -51.02 19.13 11.95
C LYS A 351 -50.10 18.63 10.81
N LEU A 352 -50.23 17.36 10.43
CA LEU A 352 -49.39 16.73 9.41
C LEU A 352 -50.20 16.45 8.15
N ALA A 353 -49.56 16.56 7.00
CA ALA A 353 -50.13 16.09 5.74
C ALA A 353 -49.12 15.24 4.98
N ILE A 354 -49.65 14.30 4.20
CA ILE A 354 -48.88 13.47 3.27
C ILE A 354 -49.15 14.01 1.87
N ALA A 355 -48.08 14.30 1.15
CA ALA A 355 -48.13 14.78 -0.22
C ALA A 355 -47.22 13.95 -1.13
N SER A 356 -47.64 13.76 -2.38
CA SER A 356 -46.79 13.17 -3.42
C SER A 356 -46.02 14.25 -4.16
N ILE A 357 -44.74 13.98 -4.43
CA ILE A 357 -43.88 14.83 -5.27
C ILE A 357 -44.30 14.64 -6.72
N LEU A 358 -44.58 15.74 -7.42
CA LEU A 358 -44.84 15.71 -8.86
C LEU A 358 -43.50 15.78 -9.59
N THR A 359 -42.96 14.61 -9.94
CA THR A 359 -41.65 14.46 -10.60
C THR A 359 -41.53 15.26 -11.89
N ASP A 360 -42.63 15.45 -12.62
CA ASP A 360 -42.67 16.23 -13.86
C ASP A 360 -42.37 17.73 -13.67
N TRP A 361 -42.44 18.21 -12.42
CA TRP A 361 -42.18 19.60 -12.04
C TRP A 361 -40.96 19.77 -11.13
N GLN A 362 -40.19 18.70 -10.91
CA GLN A 362 -39.03 18.70 -10.03
C GLN A 362 -37.81 19.33 -10.74
N GLN A 363 -37.36 20.48 -10.24
CA GLN A 363 -36.12 21.13 -10.70
C GLN A 363 -34.93 20.77 -9.79
N MET A 364 -35.20 20.44 -8.53
CA MET A 364 -34.20 20.08 -7.53
C MET A 364 -34.78 19.03 -6.56
N ASP A 365 -33.91 18.26 -5.92
CA ASP A 365 -34.32 17.31 -4.90
C ASP A 365 -34.85 18.03 -3.66
N VAL A 366 -35.99 17.54 -3.16
CA VAL A 366 -36.66 18.05 -1.97
C VAL A 366 -35.84 17.74 -0.73
N GLN A 367 -35.75 18.68 0.21
CA GLN A 367 -35.02 18.54 1.47
C GLN A 367 -35.89 18.91 2.68
N GLU A 368 -35.55 18.35 3.84
CA GLU A 368 -36.18 18.71 5.11
C GLU A 368 -35.96 20.21 5.38
N GLY A 369 -37.01 20.90 5.82
CA GLY A 369 -36.99 22.35 6.04
C GLY A 369 -37.35 23.20 4.81
N ASP A 370 -37.54 22.61 3.62
CA ASP A 370 -38.08 23.35 2.48
C ASP A 370 -39.49 23.88 2.77
N ILE A 371 -39.79 25.09 2.27
CA ILE A 371 -41.03 25.83 2.56
C ILE A 371 -42.08 25.51 1.52
N VAL A 372 -43.27 25.15 1.97
CA VAL A 372 -44.45 24.90 1.13
C VAL A 372 -45.28 26.17 1.04
N PHE A 373 -45.59 26.61 -0.19
CA PHE A 373 -46.35 27.82 -0.46
C PHE A 373 -47.35 27.62 -1.62
N LYS A 374 -48.26 28.57 -1.80
CA LYS A 374 -49.12 28.65 -2.97
C LYS A 374 -49.17 30.07 -3.51
#